data_AF-A0A5F7ZXI0-F1
#
_entry.id   AF-A0A5F7ZXI0-F1
#
_cell.length_a   1.000
_cell.length_b   1.000
_cell.length_c   1.000
_cell.angle_alpha   90.00
_cell.angle_beta   90.00
_cell.angle_gamma   90.00
#
_symmetry.space_group_name_H-M   'P 1'
#
loop_
_entity.id
_entity.type
_entity.pdbx_description
1 polymer ?
#
loop_
_entity_poly.entity_id
_entity_poly.type
_entity_poly.pdbx_seq_one_letter_code
_entity_poly.pdbx_strand_id
1 'polypeptide(L)'
;MAWRDSSGNVIPHSSKSYSQDGAGLLHLKMTILLKNSTHGPVTCCFYNPVTGQEKRAGIVISDILFKSEYMSLMSHKISYPWIYLSIVVALLFLRIKVTENIRCVHLVFQCLPFLMYIGILPIYLQFRKRVSVSDDLFLLYSIWTDDLCIILGILMLFFTLLIFVLLYTLKDFVQLWTSGFSSETEEA
;
A
#
# COMPACT_ATOMS: atom_id res chain seq x y z
N MET A 1 -23.79 30.06 5.41
CA MET A 1 -22.58 29.39 4.88
C MET A 1 -22.76 29.12 3.41
N ALA A 2 -21.70 29.33 2.62
CA ALA A 2 -21.68 29.04 1.20
C ALA A 2 -20.28 28.54 0.82
N TRP A 3 -20.21 27.60 -0.11
CA TRP A 3 -18.95 27.20 -0.74
C TRP A 3 -18.74 28.01 -2.01
N ARG A 4 -17.52 28.49 -2.23
CA ARG A 4 -17.13 29.26 -3.40
C ARG A 4 -15.96 28.60 -4.11
N ASP A 5 -15.99 28.62 -5.44
CA ASP A 5 -14.86 28.23 -6.27
C ASP A 5 -13.76 29.32 -6.28
N SER A 6 -12.66 29.06 -6.98
CA SER A 6 -11.55 30.00 -7.14
C SER A 6 -11.94 31.28 -7.89
N SER A 7 -13.03 31.24 -8.66
CA SER A 7 -13.60 32.39 -9.38
C SER A 7 -14.62 33.17 -8.53
N GLY A 8 -14.90 32.71 -7.30
CA GLY A 8 -15.87 33.32 -6.37
C GLY A 8 -17.31 32.90 -6.59
N ASN A 9 -17.60 32.01 -7.55
CA ASN A 9 -18.95 31.50 -7.83
C ASN A 9 -19.38 30.53 -6.73
N VAL A 10 -20.68 30.55 -6.40
CA VAL A 10 -21.24 29.70 -5.35
C VAL A 10 -21.44 28.27 -5.88
N ILE A 11 -20.85 27.29 -5.19
CA ILE A 11 -20.97 25.86 -5.51
C ILE A 11 -22.27 25.31 -4.89
N PRO A 12 -23.11 24.60 -5.67
CA PRO A 12 -24.33 24.00 -5.14
C PRO A 12 -24.02 22.93 -4.10
N HIS A 13 -24.84 22.85 -3.05
CA HIS A 13 -24.71 21.83 -2.02
C HIS A 13 -25.44 20.55 -2.40
N SER A 14 -24.84 19.42 -2.01
CA SER A 14 -25.50 18.12 -2.05
C SER A 14 -26.40 17.92 -0.83
N SER A 15 -25.98 18.41 0.35
CA SER A 15 -26.79 18.36 1.56
C SER A 15 -26.45 19.50 2.51
N LYS A 16 -27.43 19.87 3.33
CA LYS A 16 -27.32 20.91 4.35
C LYS A 16 -28.12 20.49 5.57
N SER A 17 -27.49 20.48 6.73
CA SER A 17 -28.15 20.21 8.01
C SER A 17 -27.83 21.27 9.04
N TYR A 18 -28.76 21.45 9.97
CA TYR A 18 -28.71 22.39 11.06
C TYR A 18 -29.17 21.69 12.34
N SER A 19 -28.44 21.86 13.43
CA SER A 19 -28.83 21.39 14.75
C SER A 19 -28.35 22.36 15.82
N GLN A 20 -29.04 22.37 16.95
CA GLN A 20 -28.67 23.16 18.12
C GLN A 20 -28.30 22.21 19.26
N ASP A 21 -27.18 22.50 19.92
CA ASP A 21 -26.72 21.72 21.08
C ASP A 21 -27.42 22.20 22.37
N GLY A 22 -27.33 21.41 23.44
CA GLY A 22 -27.90 21.72 24.76
C GLY A 22 -27.36 23.02 25.38
N ALA A 23 -26.17 23.46 24.98
CA ALA A 23 -25.59 24.76 25.36
C ALA A 23 -26.11 25.95 24.52
N GLY A 24 -27.04 25.71 23.59
CA GLY A 24 -27.60 26.74 22.70
C GLY A 24 -26.74 27.07 21.48
N LEU A 25 -25.61 26.39 21.29
CA LEU A 25 -24.71 26.58 20.15
C LEU A 25 -25.25 25.94 18.86
N LEU A 26 -24.98 26.57 17.72
CA LEU A 26 -25.48 26.15 16.41
C LEU A 26 -24.44 25.35 15.64
N HIS A 27 -24.82 24.13 15.25
CA HIS A 27 -24.04 23.27 14.37
C HIS A 27 -24.60 23.30 12.96
N LEU A 28 -23.74 23.69 12.02
CA LEU A 28 -24.06 23.79 10.61
C LEU A 28 -23.15 22.86 9.82
N LYS A 29 -23.75 21.97 9.02
CA LYS A 29 -23.00 21.06 8.15
C LYS A 29 -23.47 21.22 6.71
N MET A 30 -22.53 21.50 5.80
CA MET A 30 -22.76 21.55 4.36
C MET A 30 -21.89 20.49 3.70
N THR A 31 -22.47 19.72 2.81
CA THR A 31 -21.72 18.79 1.96
C THR A 31 -21.88 19.23 0.52
N ILE A 32 -20.76 19.31 -0.20
CA ILE A 32 -20.70 19.63 -1.62
C ILE A 32 -20.16 18.42 -2.37
N LEU A 33 -20.62 18.23 -3.61
CA LEU A 33 -20.08 17.23 -4.51
C LEU A 33 -19.12 17.92 -5.48
N LEU A 34 -17.84 17.59 -5.36
CA LEU A 34 -16.80 18.08 -6.26
C LEU A 34 -16.60 17.06 -7.37
N LYS A 35 -16.78 17.49 -8.61
CA LYS A 35 -16.41 16.71 -9.80
C LYS A 35 -14.99 17.12 -10.23
N ASN A 36 -14.33 16.24 -10.98
CA ASN A 36 -12.93 16.24 -11.45
C ASN A 36 -12.50 17.48 -12.29
N SER A 37 -12.99 18.67 -11.99
CA SER A 37 -12.85 19.87 -12.82
C SER A 37 -12.75 21.16 -12.01
N THR A 38 -12.52 21.11 -10.69
CA THR A 38 -12.28 22.34 -9.93
C THR A 38 -10.81 22.70 -10.01
N HIS A 39 -10.45 23.49 -11.02
CA HIS A 39 -9.10 24.04 -11.25
C HIS A 39 -8.70 25.12 -10.21
N GLY A 40 -8.86 24.83 -8.92
CA GLY A 40 -8.44 25.77 -7.89
C GLY A 40 -8.98 25.50 -6.48
N PRO A 41 -8.53 26.31 -5.51
CA PRO A 41 -8.98 26.24 -4.12
C PRO A 41 -10.50 26.45 -4.03
N VAL A 42 -11.14 25.61 -3.23
CA VAL A 42 -12.55 25.70 -2.91
C VAL A 42 -12.68 26.20 -1.48
N THR A 43 -13.43 27.29 -1.29
CA THR A 43 -13.48 28.01 -0.02
C THR A 43 -14.87 27.94 0.60
N CYS A 44 -14.92 27.56 1.88
CA CYS A 44 -16.12 27.66 2.70
C CYS A 44 -16.16 29.03 3.35
N CYS A 45 -17.24 29.77 3.14
CA CYS A 45 -17.50 31.08 3.70
C CYS A 45 -18.64 30.99 4.72
N PHE A 46 -18.38 31.38 5.96
CA PHE A 46 -19.35 31.47 7.04
C PHE A 46 -19.48 32.93 7.50
N TYR A 47 -20.64 33.52 7.25
CA TYR A 47 -20.96 34.87 7.68
C TYR A 47 -21.85 34.84 8.92
N ASN A 48 -21.44 35.56 9.96
CA ASN A 48 -22.25 35.76 11.17
C ASN A 48 -22.98 37.11 11.08
N PRO A 49 -24.32 37.13 10.91
CA PRO A 49 -25.08 38.37 10.80
C PRO A 49 -25.11 39.16 12.12
N VAL A 50 -24.92 38.52 13.27
CA VAL A 50 -24.98 39.17 14.59
C VAL A 50 -23.70 39.96 14.87
N THR A 51 -22.54 39.39 14.54
CA THR A 51 -21.24 40.06 14.76
C THR A 51 -20.73 40.80 13.52
N GLY A 52 -21.39 40.63 12.37
CA GLY A 52 -20.95 41.19 11.09
C GLY A 52 -19.66 40.58 10.54
N GLN A 53 -19.15 39.50 11.14
CA GLN A 53 -17.87 38.90 10.75
C GLN A 53 -18.03 37.73 9.78
N GLU A 54 -17.09 37.62 8.84
CA GLU A 54 -16.97 36.47 7.94
C GLU A 54 -15.74 35.64 8.31
N LYS A 55 -15.92 34.32 8.43
CA LYS A 55 -14.84 33.33 8.54
C LYS A 55 -14.75 32.52 7.25
N ARG A 56 -13.52 32.32 6.75
CA ARG A 56 -13.25 31.58 5.53
C ARG A 56 -12.30 30.42 5.80
N ALA A 57 -12.54 29.27 5.19
CA ALA A 57 -11.65 28.10 5.24
C ALA A 57 -11.53 27.52 3.83
N GLY A 58 -10.29 27.35 3.35
CA GLY A 58 -10.02 26.83 2.01
C GLY A 58 -9.55 25.37 2.03
N ILE A 59 -9.92 24.62 1.02
CA ILE A 59 -9.37 23.31 0.70
C ILE A 59 -8.90 23.30 -0.76
N VAL A 60 -7.70 22.80 -1.00
CA VAL A 60 -7.16 22.59 -2.34
C VAL A 60 -7.22 21.09 -2.60
N ILE A 61 -7.83 20.72 -3.72
CA ILE A 61 -7.92 19.33 -4.15
C ILE A 61 -7.04 19.20 -5.38
N SER A 62 -5.96 18.43 -5.29
CA SER A 62 -5.02 18.25 -6.39
C SER A 62 -5.60 17.35 -7.47
N ASP A 63 -5.56 17.81 -8.73
CA ASP A 63 -6.02 17.08 -9.93
C ASP A 63 -5.35 15.69 -10.09
N ILE A 64 -4.15 15.53 -9.52
CA ILE A 64 -3.36 14.29 -9.53
C ILE A 64 -4.13 13.11 -8.90
N LEU A 65 -4.98 13.36 -7.89
CA LEU A 65 -5.73 12.31 -7.19
C LEU A 65 -6.87 11.71 -8.02
N PHE A 66 -7.36 12.43 -9.04
CA PHE A 66 -8.49 12.00 -9.87
C PHE A 66 -8.06 11.49 -11.25
N LYS A 67 -6.77 11.49 -11.56
CA LYS A 67 -6.29 10.98 -12.84
C LYS A 67 -6.53 9.46 -12.90
N SER A 68 -7.30 9.02 -13.91
CA SER A 68 -7.63 7.60 -14.13
C SER A 68 -6.39 6.69 -14.18
N GLU A 69 -5.27 7.21 -14.70
CA GLU A 69 -3.97 6.54 -14.67
C GLU A 69 -3.51 6.19 -13.26
N TYR A 70 -3.75 7.05 -12.26
CA TYR A 70 -3.32 6.83 -10.87
C TYR A 70 -4.18 5.77 -10.16
N MET A 71 -5.49 5.73 -10.43
CA MET A 71 -6.37 4.69 -9.90
C MET A 71 -6.03 3.30 -10.47
N SER A 72 -5.73 3.23 -11.77
CA SER A 72 -5.28 1.99 -12.42
C SER A 72 -3.90 1.56 -11.93
N LEU A 73 -2.93 2.49 -11.84
CA LEU A 73 -1.56 2.20 -11.41
C LEU A 73 -1.51 1.71 -9.95
N MET A 74 -2.29 2.30 -9.04
CA MET A 74 -2.34 1.82 -7.65
C MET A 74 -2.97 0.44 -7.52
N SER A 75 -3.90 0.07 -8.40
CA SER A 75 -4.49 -1.28 -8.43
C SER A 75 -3.48 -2.34 -8.85
N HIS A 76 -2.72 -2.10 -9.94
CA HIS A 76 -1.71 -3.04 -10.43
C HIS A 76 -0.56 -3.25 -9.43
N LYS A 77 -0.20 -2.19 -8.68
CA LYS A 77 0.88 -2.24 -7.68
C LYS A 77 0.53 -3.04 -6.42
N ILE A 78 -0.74 -3.13 -6.07
CA ILE A 78 -1.21 -4.01 -4.98
C ILE A 78 -1.22 -5.48 -5.45
N SER A 79 -1.41 -5.72 -6.74
CA SER A 79 -1.47 -7.07 -7.31
C SER A 79 -0.10 -7.76 -7.36
N TYR A 80 0.97 -7.04 -7.70
CA TYR A 80 2.31 -7.61 -7.86
C TYR A 80 2.87 -8.36 -6.62
N PRO A 81 2.83 -7.79 -5.39
CA PRO A 81 3.29 -8.50 -4.20
C PRO A 81 2.42 -9.73 -3.87
N TRP A 82 1.14 -9.71 -4.24
CA TRP A 82 0.23 -10.84 -4.02
C TRP A 82 0.53 -12.01 -4.96
N ILE A 83 0.79 -11.71 -6.24
CA ILE A 83 1.23 -12.71 -7.23
C ILE A 83 2.56 -13.32 -6.80
N TYR A 84 3.51 -12.48 -6.35
CA TYR A 84 4.79 -12.94 -5.83
C TYR A 84 4.63 -13.86 -4.60
N LEU A 85 3.78 -13.48 -3.63
CA LEU A 85 3.47 -14.31 -2.47
C LEU A 85 2.89 -15.67 -2.88
N SER A 86 1.98 -15.70 -3.86
CA SER A 86 1.41 -16.94 -4.38
C SER A 86 2.47 -17.85 -5.00
N ILE A 87 3.44 -17.32 -5.73
CA ILE A 87 4.56 -18.09 -6.29
C ILE A 87 5.41 -18.69 -5.16
N VAL A 88 5.75 -17.90 -4.14
CA VAL A 88 6.51 -18.37 -2.97
C VAL A 88 5.74 -19.49 -2.26
N VAL A 89 4.44 -19.32 -1.99
CA VAL A 89 3.59 -20.33 -1.35
C VAL A 89 3.51 -21.62 -2.19
N ALA A 90 3.39 -21.51 -3.51
CA ALA A 90 3.37 -22.68 -4.40
C ALA A 90 4.69 -23.46 -4.35
N LEU A 91 5.84 -22.77 -4.40
CA LEU A 91 7.16 -23.38 -4.25
C LEU A 91 7.34 -24.05 -2.87
N LEU A 92 6.77 -23.46 -1.81
CA LEU A 92 6.76 -24.04 -0.47
C LEU A 92 5.89 -25.31 -0.42
N PHE A 93 4.72 -25.31 -1.05
CA PHE A 93 3.81 -26.48 -1.08
C PHE A 93 4.42 -27.67 -1.85
N LEU A 94 5.08 -27.37 -2.98
CA LEU A 94 5.86 -28.35 -3.74
C LEU A 94 6.98 -28.99 -2.90
N ARG A 95 7.59 -28.23 -1.98
CA ARG A 95 8.65 -28.73 -1.09
C ARG A 95 8.12 -29.54 0.11
N ILE A 96 6.96 -29.18 0.67
CA ILE A 96 6.31 -29.94 1.76
C ILE A 96 6.01 -31.38 1.31
N LYS A 97 5.62 -31.54 0.04
CA LYS A 97 5.35 -32.87 -0.55
C LYS A 97 6.61 -33.76 -0.67
N VAL A 98 7.83 -33.20 -0.53
CA VAL A 98 9.10 -33.87 -0.85
C VAL A 98 9.94 -34.23 0.38
N THR A 99 9.63 -33.79 1.61
CA THR A 99 10.46 -34.15 2.80
C THR A 99 9.72 -34.08 4.14
N GLU A 100 9.87 -35.14 4.94
CA GLU A 100 9.46 -35.23 6.34
C GLU A 100 10.27 -34.34 7.32
N ASN A 101 9.49 -33.54 8.07
CA ASN A 101 9.62 -33.05 9.44
C ASN A 101 10.74 -32.05 9.86
N ILE A 102 12.04 -32.25 9.60
CA ILE A 102 13.09 -31.39 10.23
C ILE A 102 13.24 -29.99 9.58
N ARG A 103 12.70 -29.79 8.37
CA ARG A 103 12.85 -28.55 7.59
C ARG A 103 11.80 -27.46 7.85
N CYS A 104 10.83 -27.69 8.73
CA CYS A 104 9.75 -26.75 9.01
C CYS A 104 10.24 -25.43 9.66
N VAL A 105 11.25 -25.50 10.54
CA VAL A 105 11.82 -24.32 11.22
C VAL A 105 12.58 -23.40 10.25
N HIS A 106 13.29 -23.97 9.28
CA HIS A 106 14.00 -23.20 8.25
C HIS A 106 13.02 -22.51 7.28
N LEU A 107 11.85 -23.11 7.04
CA LEU A 107 10.77 -22.53 6.23
C LEU A 107 10.15 -21.31 6.91
N VAL A 108 9.98 -21.33 8.24
CA VAL A 108 9.48 -20.18 9.01
C VAL A 108 10.43 -19.00 8.88
N PHE A 109 11.75 -19.22 9.00
CA PHE A 109 12.76 -18.16 8.89
C PHE A 109 12.81 -17.54 7.50
N GLN A 110 12.58 -18.34 6.45
CA GLN A 110 12.58 -17.86 5.07
C GLN A 110 11.30 -17.10 4.69
N CYS A 111 10.15 -17.39 5.34
CA CYS A 111 8.88 -16.67 5.12
C CYS A 111 8.77 -15.37 5.91
N LEU A 112 9.50 -15.25 7.02
CA LEU A 112 9.48 -14.11 7.95
C LEU A 112 9.75 -12.74 7.28
N PRO A 113 10.78 -12.57 6.43
CA PRO A 113 11.01 -11.30 5.75
C PRO A 113 9.91 -10.93 4.73
N PHE A 114 9.25 -11.92 4.13
CA PHE A 114 8.15 -11.69 3.19
C PHE A 114 6.87 -11.24 3.90
N LEU A 115 6.54 -11.86 5.04
CA LEU A 115 5.45 -11.45 5.90
C LEU A 115 5.65 -10.02 6.42
N MET A 116 6.88 -9.69 6.81
CA MET A 116 7.26 -8.32 7.16
C MET A 116 7.04 -7.35 6.00
N TYR A 117 7.53 -7.66 4.79
CA TYR A 117 7.36 -6.80 3.62
C TYR A 117 5.89 -6.56 3.28
N ILE A 118 5.07 -7.63 3.29
CA ILE A 118 3.63 -7.56 3.03
C ILE A 118 2.89 -6.80 4.14
N GLY A 119 3.37 -6.83 5.39
CA GLY A 119 2.81 -6.03 6.47
C GLY A 119 3.21 -4.56 6.42
N ILE A 120 4.44 -4.27 6.04
CA ILE A 120 5.00 -2.90 5.99
C ILE A 120 4.46 -2.13 4.78
N LEU A 121 4.24 -2.79 3.64
CA LEU A 121 3.83 -2.13 2.39
C LEU A 121 2.44 -1.45 2.49
N PRO A 122 1.38 -2.05 3.07
CA PRO A 122 0.09 -1.40 3.33
C PRO A 122 0.20 -0.24 4.32
N ILE A 123 1.01 -0.40 5.38
CA ILE A 123 1.24 0.66 6.38
C ILE A 123 1.93 1.85 5.71
N TYR A 124 2.97 1.58 4.93
CA TYR A 124 3.69 2.57 4.14
C TYR A 124 2.75 3.31 3.18
N LEU A 125 1.89 2.58 2.45
CA LEU A 125 0.90 3.17 1.56
C LEU A 125 -0.15 4.01 2.31
N GLN A 126 -0.57 3.59 3.50
CA GLN A 126 -1.53 4.32 4.33
C GLN A 126 -0.94 5.64 4.85
N PHE A 127 0.31 5.64 5.31
CA PHE A 127 1.03 6.85 5.67
C PHE A 127 1.23 7.77 4.45
N ARG A 128 1.57 7.19 3.30
CA ARG A 128 1.81 7.94 2.06
C ARG A 128 0.54 8.65 1.53
N LYS A 129 -0.64 8.05 1.65
CA LYS A 129 -1.92 8.71 1.32
C LYS A 129 -2.15 9.97 2.16
N ARG A 130 -1.74 9.99 3.43
CA ARG A 130 -1.88 11.17 4.30
C ARG A 130 -0.94 12.30 3.92
N VAL A 131 0.30 11.98 3.51
CA VAL A 131 1.32 12.99 3.14
C VAL A 131 1.11 13.54 1.74
N SER A 132 0.53 12.76 0.82
CA SER A 132 0.30 13.14 -0.60
C SER A 132 -0.57 14.38 -0.83
N VAL A 133 -1.26 14.87 0.20
CA VAL A 133 -2.15 16.04 0.12
C VAL A 133 -1.36 17.36 0.08
N SER A 134 -0.06 17.37 0.41
CA SER A 134 0.65 18.63 0.71
C SER A 134 1.72 19.11 -0.28
N ASP A 135 2.27 18.29 -1.20
CA ASP A 135 3.52 18.67 -1.92
C ASP A 135 3.53 18.36 -3.44
N ASP A 136 3.99 19.33 -4.24
CA ASP A 136 4.15 19.22 -5.72
C ASP A 136 5.29 18.28 -6.15
N LEU A 137 6.30 18.06 -5.31
CA LEU A 137 7.43 17.13 -5.56
C LEU A 137 7.04 15.64 -5.43
N PHE A 138 5.77 15.37 -5.08
CA PHE A 138 5.25 14.04 -4.83
C PHE A 138 5.43 13.08 -6.02
N LEU A 139 5.35 13.57 -7.26
CA LEU A 139 5.46 12.75 -8.46
C LEU A 139 6.87 12.14 -8.61
N LEU A 140 7.92 12.93 -8.37
CA LEU A 140 9.31 12.49 -8.50
C LEU A 140 9.66 11.45 -7.43
N TYR A 141 9.31 11.75 -6.17
CA TYR A 141 9.50 10.79 -5.07
C TYR A 141 8.69 9.52 -5.28
N SER A 142 7.50 9.63 -5.88
CA SER A 142 6.62 8.49 -6.11
C SER A 142 7.18 7.51 -7.12
N ILE A 143 7.82 8.00 -8.19
CA ILE A 143 8.45 7.17 -9.21
C ILE A 143 9.72 6.52 -8.63
N TRP A 144 10.57 7.32 -7.98
CA TRP A 144 11.82 6.82 -7.42
C TRP A 144 11.63 5.75 -6.33
N THR A 145 10.65 5.95 -5.45
CA THR A 145 10.33 4.95 -4.41
C THR A 145 9.78 3.66 -4.99
N ASP A 146 9.09 3.74 -6.12
CA ASP A 146 8.56 2.56 -6.80
C ASP A 146 9.68 1.74 -7.46
N ASP A 147 10.59 2.41 -8.16
CA ASP A 147 11.76 1.77 -8.77
C ASP A 147 12.60 1.05 -7.71
N LEU A 148 12.80 1.68 -6.54
CA LEU A 148 13.50 1.08 -5.41
C LEU A 148 12.77 -0.16 -4.87
N CYS A 149 11.43 -0.12 -4.76
CA CYS A 149 10.63 -1.28 -4.37
C CYS A 149 10.74 -2.43 -5.37
N ILE A 150 10.73 -2.15 -6.68
CA ILE A 150 10.86 -3.17 -7.72
C ILE A 150 12.25 -3.82 -7.66
N ILE A 151 13.31 -3.01 -7.57
CA ILE A 151 14.69 -3.49 -7.45
C ILE A 151 14.85 -4.38 -6.22
N LEU A 152 14.34 -3.94 -5.07
CA LEU A 152 14.39 -4.71 -3.83
C LEU A 152 13.62 -6.04 -3.97
N GLY A 153 12.45 -6.03 -4.62
CA GLY A 153 11.66 -7.24 -4.87
C GLY A 153 12.37 -8.26 -5.75
N ILE A 154 12.99 -7.81 -6.85
CA ILE A 154 13.79 -8.68 -7.74
C ILE A 154 14.99 -9.28 -6.99
N LEU A 155 15.67 -8.45 -6.19
CA LEU A 155 16.82 -8.89 -5.40
C LEU A 155 16.42 -9.97 -4.37
N MET A 156 15.28 -9.78 -3.70
CA MET A 156 14.72 -10.75 -2.75
C MET A 156 14.34 -12.08 -3.44
N LEU A 157 13.75 -12.04 -4.65
CA LEU A 157 13.48 -13.25 -5.44
C LEU A 157 14.76 -14.01 -5.73
N PHE A 158 15.77 -13.29 -6.22
CA PHE A 158 17.03 -13.88 -6.64
C PHE A 158 17.73 -14.59 -5.48
N PHE A 159 17.84 -13.93 -4.32
CA PHE A 159 18.43 -14.55 -3.13
C PHE A 159 17.61 -15.76 -2.64
N THR A 160 16.27 -15.71 -2.74
CA THR A 160 15.42 -16.85 -2.36
C THR A 160 15.66 -18.06 -3.25
N LEU A 161 15.76 -17.85 -4.57
CA LEU A 161 16.07 -18.90 -5.53
C LEU A 161 17.49 -19.46 -5.31
N LEU A 162 18.47 -18.60 -5.06
CA LEU A 162 19.84 -19.04 -4.74
C LEU A 162 19.88 -19.92 -3.50
N ILE A 163 19.24 -19.50 -2.41
CA ILE A 163 19.14 -20.30 -1.18
C ILE A 163 18.46 -21.64 -1.48
N PHE A 164 17.39 -21.63 -2.28
CA PHE A 164 16.66 -22.84 -2.66
C PHE A 164 17.52 -23.84 -3.45
N VAL A 165 18.32 -23.36 -4.41
CA VAL A 165 19.24 -24.17 -5.20
C VAL A 165 20.33 -24.74 -4.30
N LEU A 166 20.95 -23.91 -3.46
CA LEU A 166 22.03 -24.33 -2.56
C LEU A 166 21.55 -25.44 -1.61
N LEU A 167 20.35 -25.30 -1.05
CA LEU A 167 19.73 -26.31 -0.20
C LEU A 167 19.42 -27.60 -0.96
N TYR A 168 19.06 -27.52 -2.24
CA TYR A 168 18.79 -28.70 -3.06
C TYR A 168 20.08 -29.47 -3.38
N THR A 169 21.12 -28.76 -3.81
CA THR A 169 22.44 -29.35 -4.07
C THR A 169 23.03 -29.98 -2.81
N LEU A 170 22.89 -29.32 -1.65
CA LEU A 170 23.33 -29.89 -0.37
C LEU A 170 22.54 -31.15 -0.01
N LYS A 171 21.21 -31.16 -0.23
CA LYS A 171 20.38 -32.35 0.00
C LYS A 171 20.81 -33.52 -0.88
N ASP A 172 21.02 -33.25 -2.17
CA ASP A 172 21.44 -34.26 -3.15
C ASP A 172 22.79 -34.87 -2.77
N PHE A 173 23.74 -34.02 -2.37
CA PHE A 173 25.04 -34.44 -1.86
C PHE A 173 24.95 -35.29 -0.58
N VAL A 174 24.11 -34.89 0.37
CA VAL A 174 23.90 -35.64 1.61
C VAL A 174 23.24 -37.00 1.32
N GLN A 175 22.25 -37.06 0.43
CA GLN A 175 21.61 -38.33 0.04
C GLN A 175 22.61 -39.26 -0.65
N LEU A 176 23.38 -38.74 -1.61
CA LEU A 176 24.41 -39.49 -2.31
C LEU A 176 25.45 -40.09 -1.34
N TRP A 177 25.91 -39.28 -0.39
CA TRP A 177 26.86 -39.72 0.63
C TRP A 177 26.27 -40.80 1.56
N THR A 178 25.02 -40.64 2.02
CA THR A 178 24.37 -41.67 2.84
C THR A 178 24.13 -42.97 2.09
N SER A 179 23.82 -42.92 0.79
CA SER A 179 23.63 -44.13 -0.02
C SER A 179 24.92 -44.89 -0.27
N GLY A 180 26.05 -44.19 -0.45
CA GLY A 180 27.36 -44.83 -0.59
C GLY A 180 27.84 -45.51 0.70
N PHE A 181 27.54 -44.89 1.86
CA PHE A 181 27.90 -45.45 3.15
C PHE A 181 27.10 -46.73 3.49
N SER A 182 25.82 -46.81 3.09
CA SER A 182 25.00 -48.00 3.32
C SER A 182 25.43 -49.20 2.47
N SER A 183 25.85 -48.98 1.22
CA SER A 183 26.35 -50.07 0.36
C SER A 183 27.66 -50.69 0.86
N GLU A 184 28.57 -49.91 1.47
CA GLU A 184 29.83 -50.44 1.99
C GLU A 184 29.64 -51.29 3.26
N THR A 185 28.55 -51.10 4.00
CA THR A 185 28.24 -51.87 5.22
C THR A 185 27.51 -53.20 4.98
N GLU A 186 26.96 -53.44 3.79
CA GLU A 186 26.33 -54.73 3.42
C GLU A 186 27.31 -55.73 2.78
N GLU A 187 28.50 -55.28 2.37
CA GLU A 187 29.56 -56.11 1.76
C GLU A 187 30.69 -56.54 2.72
N ALA A 188 30.57 -56.23 4.03
CA ALA A 188 31.53 -56.61 5.08
C ALA A 188 30.92 -57.62 6.07
#